data_AF-A0A4Y0BF27-F1
#
_entry.id   AF-A0A4Y0BF27-F1
#
_cell.length_a   1.000
_cell.length_b   1.000
_cell.length_c   1.000
_cell.angle_alpha   90.00
_cell.angle_beta   90.00
_cell.angle_gamma   90.00
#
_symmetry.space_group_name_H-M   'P 1'
#
loop_
_entity.id
_entity.type
_entity.pdbx_description
1 polymer ?
#
loop_
_entity_poly.entity_id
_entity_poly.type
_entity_poly.pdbx_seq_one_letter_code
_entity_poly.pdbx_strand_id
1 'polypeptide(L)' 'MKFSTFDANYDGSTRNCAAIVHGAWWFSDCAHSNPNGRYGTEHVKMTRFHWAFQFLKTSKMMIRANTD' A
#
# COMPACT_ATOMS: atom_id res chain seq x y z
N MET A 1 -8.80 -3.23 7.19
CA MET A 1 -9.64 -2.06 6.89
C MET A 1 -10.31 -2.27 5.54
N LYS A 2 -11.18 -1.35 5.12
CA LYS A 2 -11.82 -1.40 3.81
C LYS A 2 -10.82 -0.99 2.73
N PHE A 3 -11.12 -1.33 1.49
CA PHE A 3 -10.30 -0.92 0.36
C PHE A 3 -10.51 0.58 0.12
N SER A 4 -9.43 1.34 0.00
CA SER A 4 -9.45 2.80 -0.18
C SER A 4 -8.72 3.22 -1.45
N THR A 5 -9.26 4.24 -2.11
CA THR A 5 -8.69 4.88 -3.31
C THR A 5 -8.57 6.40 -3.06
N PHE A 6 -7.94 7.12 -3.99
CA PHE A 6 -7.77 8.58 -3.88
C PHE A 6 -9.12 9.31 -3.70
N ASP A 7 -10.17 8.83 -4.37
CA ASP A 7 -11.51 9.40 -4.42
C ASP A 7 -12.51 8.72 -3.46
N ALA A 8 -12.12 7.62 -2.81
CA ALA A 8 -12.96 6.90 -1.85
C ALA A 8 -12.17 6.58 -0.58
N ASN A 9 -12.26 7.47 0.41
CA ASN A 9 -11.58 7.31 1.69
C ASN A 9 -12.38 6.40 2.65
N TYR A 10 -11.95 5.16 2.77
CA TYR A 10 -12.40 4.22 3.79
C TYR A 10 -11.26 3.73 4.68
N ASP A 11 -10.15 4.48 4.68
CA ASP A 11 -9.05 4.23 5.59
C ASP A 11 -9.43 4.77 6.98
N GLY A 12 -8.88 4.17 8.03
CA GLY A 12 -9.20 4.54 9.41
C GLY A 12 -8.48 5.81 9.86
N SER A 13 -7.83 6.52 8.94
CA SER A 13 -7.00 7.68 9.24
C SER A 13 -7.81 8.97 9.21
N THR A 14 -7.30 9.99 9.90
CA THR A 14 -7.80 11.38 9.75
C THR A 14 -7.37 12.02 8.43
N ARG A 15 -6.46 11.38 7.69
CA ARG A 15 -5.93 11.84 6.40
C ARG A 15 -6.36 10.87 5.30
N ASN A 16 -6.33 11.30 4.04
CA ASN A 16 -6.54 10.38 2.92
C ASN A 16 -5.23 9.65 2.60
N CYS A 17 -5.08 8.41 3.07
CA CYS A 17 -3.86 7.63 2.90
C CYS A 17 -3.59 7.31 1.43
N ALA A 18 -4.62 6.96 0.67
CA ALA A 18 -4.49 6.65 -0.75
C ALA A 18 -3.93 7.84 -1.55
N ALA A 19 -4.32 9.07 -1.19
CA ALA A 19 -3.76 10.29 -1.77
C ALA A 19 -2.29 10.52 -1.36
N ILE A 20 -1.94 10.29 -0.10
CA ILE A 20 -0.57 10.51 0.44
C ILE A 20 0.43 9.50 -0.14
N VAL A 21 0.05 8.21 -0.15
CA VAL A 21 0.94 7.14 -0.59
C VAL A 21 0.74 6.77 -2.06
N HIS A 22 -0.03 7.55 -2.81
CA HIS A 22 -0.27 7.37 -4.25
C HIS A 22 -0.50 5.91 -4.65
N GLY A 23 -1.50 5.28 -4.04
CA GLY A 23 -1.85 3.89 -4.31
C GLY A 23 -3.29 3.58 -3.91
N ALA A 24 -3.70 2.34 -4.13
CA ALA A 24 -5.01 1.83 -3.72
C ALA A 24 -4.81 0.51 -2.98
N TRP A 25 -5.27 0.44 -1.75
CA TRP A 25 -5.02 -0.70 -0.87
C TRP A 25 -6.04 -0.75 0.26
N TRP A 26 -6.01 -1.84 1.00
CA TRP A 26 -6.59 -1.87 2.34
C TRP A 26 -5.67 -1.05 3.27
N PHE A 27 -5.95 0.25 3.42
CA PHE A 27 -5.19 1.22 4.26
C PHE A 27 -5.84 1.46 5.64
N SER A 28 -5.04 1.61 6.71
CA SER A 28 -5.44 1.86 8.10
C SER A 28 -5.06 3.24 8.53
N ASP A 29 -3.80 3.45 8.91
CA ASP A 29 -3.27 4.74 9.32
C ASP A 29 -1.74 4.78 9.16
N CYS A 30 -1.14 4.70 7.97
CA CYS A 30 -1.72 4.41 6.67
C CYS A 30 -1.47 2.94 6.29
N ALA A 31 -0.22 2.56 6.05
CA ALA A 31 0.10 1.18 5.71
C ALA A 31 1.53 0.84 6.15
N HIS A 32 1.83 -0.45 6.17
CA HIS A 32 3.21 -0.95 6.21
C HIS A 32 3.69 -1.43 4.83
N SER A 33 2.74 -1.64 3.90
CA SER A 33 2.97 -2.12 2.54
C SER A 33 2.11 -1.32 1.56
N ASN A 34 2.66 -1.02 0.39
CA ASN A 34 1.90 -0.46 -0.72
C ASN A 34 2.36 -1.06 -2.06
N PRO A 35 1.99 -2.32 -2.36
CA PRO A 35 2.36 -2.98 -3.62
C PRO A 35 1.72 -2.33 -4.85
N ASN A 36 0.67 -1.53 -4.65
CA ASN A 36 -0.05 -0.76 -5.67
C ASN A 36 0.37 0.73 -5.68
N GLY A 37 1.50 1.05 -5.06
CA GLY A 37 2.06 2.41 -5.06
C GLY A 37 2.81 2.74 -6.35
N ARG A 38 3.20 4.01 -6.49
CA ARG A 38 4.05 4.45 -7.60
C ARG A 38 5.39 3.71 -7.62
N TYR A 39 5.77 3.24 -8.80
CA TYR A 39 7.07 2.62 -9.06
C TYR A 39 8.17 3.68 -9.29
N GLY A 40 9.36 3.49 -8.71
CA GLY A 40 10.54 4.29 -9.01
C GLY A 40 10.60 5.71 -8.43
N THR A 41 9.70 6.06 -7.49
CA THR A 41 9.74 7.38 -6.83
C THR A 41 10.15 7.27 -5.36
N GLU A 42 11.22 7.95 -4.96
CA GLU A 42 11.69 7.99 -3.56
C GLU A 42 10.71 8.69 -2.60
N HIS A 43 9.73 9.42 -3.15
CA HIS A 43 8.78 10.24 -2.40
C HIS A 43 7.61 9.45 -1.82
N VAL A 44 7.40 8.19 -2.23
CA VAL A 44 6.26 7.37 -1.77
C VAL A 44 6.75 6.29 -0.81
N LYS A 45 6.98 6.73 0.42
CA LYS A 45 7.55 5.94 1.52
C LYS A 45 6.53 4.96 2.10
N MET A 46 6.23 3.82 1.45
CA MET A 46 5.41 2.79 2.10
C MET A 46 5.60 1.33 1.67
N THR A 47 6.73 0.98 1.05
CA THR A 47 7.20 -0.41 1.02
C THR A 47 8.26 -0.57 2.10
N ARG A 48 7.84 -0.90 3.33
CA ARG A 48 8.79 -1.23 4.39
C ARG A 48 9.29 -2.65 4.22
N PHE A 49 10.53 -2.79 3.76
CA PHE A 49 11.39 -3.86 4.25
C PHE A 49 12.23 -3.26 5.36
N HIS A 50 12.44 -3.99 6.46
CA HIS A 50 13.16 -3.48 7.62
C HIS A 50 14.47 -2.78 7.17
N TRP A 51 14.80 -1.64 7.80
CA TRP A 51 15.94 -0.74 7.57
C TRP A 51 16.01 0.14 6.30
N ALA A 52 15.13 0.02 5.29
CA ALA A 52 15.10 1.00 4.18
C ALA A 52 13.72 1.18 3.52
N PHE A 53 13.38 2.43 3.18
CA PHE A 53 12.25 2.75 2.29
C PHE A 53 12.69 2.52 0.84
N GLN A 54 12.57 1.28 0.37
CA GLN A 54 12.91 0.93 -1.02
C GLN A 54 11.65 0.50 -1.76
N PHE A 55 11.55 0.86 -3.04
CA PHE A 55 10.55 0.30 -3.94
C PHE A 55 11.00 -1.09 -4.39
N LEU A 56 10.04 -2.00 -4.54
CA LEU A 56 10.32 -3.32 -5.11
C LEU A 56 10.46 -3.19 -6.63
N LYS A 57 11.49 -3.81 -7.21
CA LYS A 57 11.65 -3.93 -8.68
C LYS A 57 10.46 -4.66 -9.32
N THR A 58 9.89 -5.63 -8.61
CA THR A 58 8.74 -6.43 -9.06
C THR A 58 7.86 -6.78 -7.87
N SER A 59 6.54 -6.74 -8.04
CA SER A 59 5.58 -7.30 -7.09
C SER A 59 4.65 -8.29 -7.81
N LYS A 60 4.32 -9.41 -7.14
CA LYS A 60 3.35 -10.38 -7.64
C LYS A 60 2.57 -10.93 -6.46
N MET A 61 1.25 -10.71 -6.45
CA MET A 61 0.35 -11.27 -5.45
C MET A 61 -0.38 -12.46 -6.08
N MET A 62 -0.34 -13.61 -5.42
CA MET A 62 -0.94 -14.85 -5.89
C MET A 62 -1.61 -15.53 -4.72
N ILE A 63 -2.75 -16.19 -4.97
CA ILE A 63 -3.41 -17.07 -4.02
C ILE A 63 -3.43 -18.49 -4.59
N ARG A 64 -3.45 -19.49 -3.72
CA ARG A 64 -3.71 -20.89 -4.06
C ARG A 64 -4.78 -21.41 -3.11
N ALA A 65 -5.53 -22.44 -3.53
CA ALA A 65 -6.49 -23.08 -2.64
C ALA A 65 -5.76 -23.62 -1.40
N ASN A 66 -6.35 -23.40 -0.22
CA ASN A 66 -5.90 -24.07 0.99
C ASN A 66 -6.66 -25.39 1.10
N THR A 67 -6.00 -26.47 0.70
CA THR A 67 -6.47 -27.84 0.94
C THR A 67 -5.86 -28.27 2.26
N ASP A 68 -6.68 -28.34 3.30
CA ASP A 68 -6.28 -28.94 4.57
C ASP A 68 -5.89 -30.42 4.39
#